data_AF-A0A928JRX7-F1
#
_entry.id   AF-A0A928JRX7-F1
#
_cell.length_a   1.000
_cell.length_b   1.000
_cell.length_c   1.000
_cell.angle_alpha   90.00
_cell.angle_beta   90.00
_cell.angle_gamma   90.00
#
_symmetry.space_group_name_H-M   'P 1'
#
loop_
_entity.id
_entity.type
_entity.pdbx_description
1 polymer ?
#
loop_
_entity_poly.entity_id
_entity_poly.type
_entity_poly.pdbx_seq_one_letter_code
_entity_poly.pdbx_strand_id
1 'polypeptide(L)'
;MRYYQYLSKENNENIVYDDEVEKLQRKGSLNSLSFNGELSDEENAFIILGDEDAKADKNTSGLRKKIVFSVICIIISLLLNIGKFTIPNTPALVQMEFSAFPELAATLVVNPLAGCLVVLIKNLLYYFVSPNAVASILNKIILDILFVLIAGYGSKLLMKTKGNKRWLKNREDNKFPYREYSFVSVFASGVISTGITTVASVFTLKYVLLPVLYRYFSDKGFTPENIFKSYQIAYEGLPKAASFIKSIFPIMDSLKTGVIVYNIPLTLLKYFICTVLAILTYFLANSIINKE
;
A
#
# COMPACT_ATOMS: atom_id res chain seq x y z
N MET A 1 32.27 11.05 -15.08
CA MET A 1 32.65 11.90 -16.24
C MET A 1 33.65 13.01 -15.91
N ARG A 2 33.48 13.79 -14.82
CA ARG A 2 34.39 14.93 -14.52
C ARG A 2 35.86 14.55 -14.30
N TYR A 3 36.16 13.40 -13.70
CA TYR A 3 37.54 12.95 -13.44
C TYR A 3 38.34 12.68 -14.73
N TYR A 4 37.72 12.02 -15.72
CA TYR A 4 38.37 11.73 -17.00
C TYR A 4 38.53 12.96 -17.90
N GLN A 5 37.64 13.96 -17.77
CA GLN A 5 37.80 15.24 -18.45
C GLN A 5 38.96 16.08 -17.89
N TYR A 6 39.35 15.85 -16.64
CA TYR A 6 40.49 16.53 -16.01
C TYR A 6 41.82 15.94 -16.49
N LEU A 7 41.96 14.61 -16.46
CA LEU A 7 43.18 13.90 -16.91
C LEU A 7 43.45 14.05 -18.43
N SER A 8 42.41 14.18 -19.25
CA SER A 8 42.55 14.45 -20.69
C SER A 8 43.15 15.83 -21.00
N LYS A 9 43.01 16.80 -20.08
CA LYS A 9 43.49 18.17 -20.28
C LYS A 9 44.94 18.38 -19.86
N GLU A 10 45.45 17.52 -18.96
CA GLU A 10 46.81 17.63 -18.43
C GLU A 10 47.85 16.80 -19.21
N ASN A 11 47.48 15.65 -19.78
CA ASN A 11 48.48 14.72 -20.35
C ASN A 11 48.50 14.58 -21.88
N ASN A 12 47.64 15.28 -22.63
CA ASN A 12 47.66 15.28 -24.11
C ASN A 12 47.69 13.88 -24.77
N GLU A 13 47.24 12.85 -24.06
CA GLU A 13 47.16 11.48 -24.54
C GLU A 13 45.74 11.22 -25.06
N ASN A 14 45.65 10.72 -26.30
CA ASN A 14 44.44 10.17 -26.86
C ASN A 14 44.06 8.91 -26.06
N ILE A 15 43.25 9.10 -25.02
CA ILE A 15 42.65 7.98 -24.30
C ILE A 15 41.64 7.36 -25.26
N VAL A 16 41.99 6.19 -25.80
CA VAL A 16 41.06 5.30 -26.48
C VAL A 16 39.94 5.02 -25.50
N TYR A 17 38.74 5.50 -25.82
CA TYR A 17 37.51 5.18 -25.10
C TYR A 17 37.27 3.68 -25.24
N ASP A 18 37.75 2.91 -24.28
CA ASP A 18 37.54 1.47 -24.23
C ASP A 18 36.13 1.19 -23.69
N ASP A 19 35.31 0.53 -24.50
CA ASP A 19 33.92 0.13 -24.24
C ASP A 19 33.75 -0.64 -22.91
N GLU A 20 34.83 -1.19 -22.36
CA GLU A 20 34.85 -1.83 -21.04
C GLU A 20 34.66 -0.86 -19.87
N VAL A 21 35.22 0.35 -19.93
CA VAL A 21 35.16 1.33 -18.82
C VAL A 21 33.73 1.87 -18.65
N GLU A 22 33.00 2.05 -19.76
CA GLU A 22 31.59 2.44 -19.72
C GLU A 22 30.70 1.30 -19.19
N LYS A 23 31.02 0.04 -19.53
CA LYS A 23 30.34 -1.15 -18.98
C LYS A 23 30.59 -1.34 -17.48
N LEU A 24 31.76 -0.95 -16.98
CA LEU A 24 32.13 -1.04 -15.56
C LEU A 24 31.53 0.11 -14.74
N GLN A 25 31.45 1.32 -15.29
CA GLN A 25 30.70 2.44 -14.69
C GLN A 25 29.19 2.15 -14.59
N ARG A 26 28.59 1.53 -15.61
CA ARG A 26 27.18 1.11 -15.57
C ARG A 26 26.88 0.00 -14.55
N LYS A 27 27.89 -0.71 -14.04
CA LYS A 27 27.74 -1.83 -13.09
C LYS A 27 27.98 -1.45 -11.63
N GLY A 28 28.32 -0.20 -11.32
CA GLY A 28 28.58 0.24 -9.94
C GLY A 28 29.65 -0.58 -9.21
N SER A 29 30.53 -1.24 -9.95
CA SER A 29 31.49 -2.21 -9.43
C SER A 29 32.91 -1.72 -9.67
N LEU A 30 33.29 -0.65 -8.97
CA LEU A 30 34.68 -0.20 -8.85
C LEU A 30 35.38 -0.73 -7.60
N ASN A 31 34.75 -1.66 -6.85
CA ASN A 31 35.32 -2.23 -5.62
C ASN A 31 36.52 -3.18 -5.84
N SER A 32 37.07 -3.34 -7.05
CA SER A 32 38.12 -4.33 -7.30
C SER A 32 39.20 -3.96 -8.31
N LEU A 33 39.36 -2.68 -8.67
CA LEU A 33 40.57 -2.25 -9.39
C LEU A 33 41.60 -1.79 -8.37
N SER A 34 42.41 -2.74 -7.89
CA SER A 34 43.64 -2.42 -7.17
C SER A 34 44.61 -1.75 -8.15
N PHE A 35 44.63 -0.42 -8.16
CA PHE A 35 45.73 0.31 -8.77
C PHE A 35 46.99 0.00 -7.95
N ASN A 36 47.96 -0.67 -8.55
CA ASN A 36 49.22 -1.10 -7.92
C ASN A 36 50.23 0.07 -7.71
N GLY A 37 49.75 1.31 -7.59
CA GLY A 37 50.55 2.47 -7.21
C GLY A 37 50.03 3.02 -5.88
N GLU A 38 50.91 3.39 -4.96
CA GLU A 38 50.52 4.13 -3.75
C GLU A 38 49.89 5.47 -4.19
N LEU A 39 48.56 5.56 -4.14
CA LEU A 39 47.84 6.81 -4.35
C LEU A 39 48.20 7.80 -3.24
N SER A 40 48.36 9.08 -3.61
CA SER A 40 48.60 10.16 -2.65
C SER A 40 47.38 10.36 -1.72
N ASP A 41 47.61 10.88 -0.52
CA ASP A 41 46.55 11.11 0.48
C ASP A 41 45.41 11.99 -0.06
N GLU A 42 45.70 12.92 -0.97
CA GLU A 42 44.71 13.79 -1.62
C GLU A 42 43.81 13.04 -2.61
N GLU A 43 44.36 12.10 -3.39
CA GLU A 43 43.59 11.29 -4.33
C GLU A 43 42.69 10.28 -3.60
N ASN A 44 43.18 9.69 -2.50
CA ASN A 44 42.39 8.84 -1.62
C ASN A 44 41.21 9.62 -1.00
N ALA A 45 41.45 10.85 -0.52
CA ALA A 45 40.40 11.70 0.03
C ALA A 45 39.33 12.06 -1.02
N PHE A 46 39.74 12.38 -2.25
CA PHE A 46 38.83 12.73 -3.34
C PHE A 46 37.95 11.55 -3.78
N ILE A 47 38.50 10.33 -3.82
CA ILE A 47 37.74 9.11 -4.13
C ILE A 47 36.69 8.84 -3.04
N ILE A 48 37.07 8.96 -1.76
CA ILE A 48 36.14 8.74 -0.63
C ILE A 48 34.99 9.75 -0.68
N LEU A 49 35.30 11.03 -0.90
CA LEU A 49 34.29 12.09 -1.03
C LEU A 49 33.37 11.86 -2.23
N GLY A 50 33.92 11.48 -3.39
CA GLY A 50 33.14 11.15 -4.58
C GLY A 50 32.21 9.94 -4.39
N ASP A 51 32.65 8.93 -3.65
CA ASP A 51 31.84 7.75 -3.29
C ASP A 51 30.72 8.09 -2.29
N GLU A 52 30.99 8.98 -1.33
CA GLU A 52 29.97 9.49 -0.41
C GLU A 52 28.93 10.33 -1.13
N ASP A 53 29.36 11.23 -2.02
CA ASP A 53 28.48 12.06 -2.85
C ASP A 53 27.61 11.20 -3.78
N ALA A 54 28.19 10.19 -4.44
CA ALA A 54 27.46 9.27 -5.30
C ALA A 54 26.45 8.41 -4.52
N LYS A 55 26.81 7.96 -3.31
CA LYS A 55 25.87 7.25 -2.40
C LYS A 55 24.74 8.18 -1.94
N ALA A 56 25.04 9.43 -1.63
CA ALA A 56 24.04 10.43 -1.25
C ALA A 56 23.07 10.74 -2.40
N ASP A 57 23.56 10.92 -3.62
CA ASP A 57 22.74 11.16 -4.83
C ASP A 57 21.89 9.93 -5.20
N LYS A 58 22.43 8.72 -5.05
CA LYS A 58 21.67 7.47 -5.25
C LYS A 58 20.57 7.30 -4.21
N ASN A 59 20.83 7.64 -2.94
CA ASN A 59 19.84 7.55 -1.87
C ASN A 59 18.72 8.59 -2.04
N THR A 60 19.04 9.82 -2.47
CA THR A 60 18.04 10.87 -2.73
C THR A 60 17.18 10.57 -3.95
N SER A 61 17.74 10.01 -5.02
CA SER A 61 16.96 9.61 -6.21
C SER A 61 15.99 8.46 -5.92
N GLY A 62 16.40 7.46 -5.13
CA GLY A 62 15.53 6.38 -4.66
C GLY A 62 14.38 6.89 -3.78
N LEU A 63 14.67 7.81 -2.86
CA LEU A 63 13.66 8.45 -2.01
C LEU A 63 12.66 9.26 -2.84
N ARG A 64 13.13 10.04 -3.82
CA ARG A 64 12.26 10.82 -4.73
C ARG A 64 11.29 9.91 -5.48
N LYS A 65 11.76 8.79 -6.05
CA LYS A 65 10.90 7.80 -6.73
C LYS A 65 9.82 7.25 -5.80
N LYS A 66 10.17 6.91 -4.55
CA LYS A 66 9.22 6.43 -3.53
C LYS A 66 8.18 7.51 -3.16
N ILE A 67 8.58 8.76 -2.99
CA ILE A 67 7.67 9.88 -2.72
C ILE A 67 6.69 10.08 -3.88
N VAL A 68 7.19 10.15 -5.11
CA VAL A 68 6.36 10.30 -6.32
C VAL A 68 5.36 9.16 -6.42
N PHE A 69 5.80 7.92 -6.16
CA PHE A 69 4.91 6.76 -6.15
C PHE A 69 3.78 6.90 -5.12
N SER A 70 4.08 7.32 -3.88
CA SER A 70 3.05 7.58 -2.87
C SER A 70 2.06 8.67 -3.29
N VAL A 71 2.53 9.75 -3.93
CA VAL A 71 1.64 10.80 -4.44
C VAL A 71 0.71 10.27 -5.52
N ILE A 72 1.21 9.45 -6.44
CA ILE A 72 0.39 8.79 -7.46
C ILE A 72 -0.66 7.89 -6.80
N CYS A 73 -0.28 7.11 -5.77
CA CYS A 73 -1.21 6.29 -5.00
C CYS A 73 -2.31 7.13 -4.33
N ILE A 74 -2.00 8.30 -3.78
CA ILE A 74 -3.00 9.23 -3.21
C ILE A 74 -4.04 9.63 -4.26
N ILE A 75 -3.57 10.05 -5.45
CA ILE A 75 -4.44 10.50 -6.53
C ILE A 75 -5.34 9.36 -7.01
N ILE A 76 -4.76 8.18 -7.26
CA ILE A 76 -5.52 7.00 -7.70
C ILE A 76 -6.52 6.56 -6.63
N SER A 77 -6.12 6.51 -5.36
CA SER A 77 -7.03 6.17 -4.25
C SER A 77 -8.19 7.15 -4.13
N LEU A 78 -7.96 8.45 -4.35
CA LEU A 78 -9.02 9.46 -4.36
C LEU A 78 -10.00 9.24 -5.52
N LEU A 79 -9.49 9.03 -6.74
CA LEU A 79 -10.34 8.77 -7.92
C LEU A 79 -11.21 7.51 -7.72
N LEU A 80 -10.63 6.45 -7.15
CA LEU A 80 -11.36 5.22 -6.84
C LEU A 80 -12.41 5.38 -5.74
N ASN A 81 -12.16 6.25 -4.74
CA ASN A 81 -13.12 6.55 -3.68
C ASN A 81 -14.29 7.41 -4.21
N ILE A 82 -14.04 8.29 -5.18
CA ILE A 82 -15.10 9.03 -5.89
C ILE A 82 -15.94 8.06 -6.73
N GLY A 83 -15.30 7.13 -7.45
CA GLY A 83 -15.94 6.12 -8.30
C GLY A 83 -16.57 4.93 -7.55
N LYS A 84 -17.02 5.12 -6.31
CA LYS A 84 -17.69 4.09 -5.51
C LYS A 84 -19.02 3.67 -6.16
N PHE A 85 -19.30 2.36 -6.18
CA PHE A 85 -20.51 1.80 -6.78
C PHE A 85 -21.33 1.02 -5.74
N THR A 86 -22.66 1.11 -5.87
CA THR A 86 -23.62 0.35 -5.08
C THR A 86 -23.94 -0.95 -5.78
N ILE A 87 -23.85 -2.07 -5.07
CA ILE A 87 -24.32 -3.35 -5.60
C ILE A 87 -25.86 -3.36 -5.53
N PRO A 88 -26.56 -3.91 -6.55
CA PRO A 88 -28.01 -4.06 -6.48
C PRO A 88 -28.44 -4.75 -5.18
N ASN A 89 -29.50 -4.24 -4.55
CA ASN A 89 -30.07 -4.77 -3.31
C ASN A 89 -29.16 -4.71 -2.06
N THR A 90 -28.14 -3.85 -2.05
CA THR A 90 -27.34 -3.57 -0.85
C THR A 90 -27.70 -2.21 -0.25
N PRO A 91 -27.76 -2.06 1.09
CA PRO A 91 -28.02 -0.76 1.71
C PRO A 91 -26.96 0.26 1.30
N ALA A 92 -27.37 1.51 1.07
CA ALA A 92 -26.52 2.60 0.57
C ALA A 92 -25.28 2.91 1.45
N LEU A 93 -25.24 2.36 2.67
CA LEU A 93 -24.15 2.48 3.64
C LEU A 93 -23.00 1.50 3.36
N VAL A 94 -23.24 0.42 2.61
CA VAL A 94 -22.22 -0.56 2.21
C VAL A 94 -21.96 -0.42 0.72
N GLN A 95 -21.09 0.53 0.37
CA GLN A 95 -20.67 0.77 -1.02
C GLN A 95 -19.33 0.12 -1.28
N MET A 96 -19.18 -0.43 -2.48
CA MET A 96 -17.93 -1.03 -2.91
C MET A 96 -17.04 0.03 -3.57
N GLU A 97 -15.78 0.01 -3.18
CA GLU A 97 -14.71 0.81 -3.78
C GLU A 97 -13.41 0.01 -3.71
N PHE A 98 -12.45 0.35 -4.55
CA PHE A 98 -11.15 -0.32 -4.56
C PHE A 98 -10.00 0.59 -4.14
N SER A 99 -10.28 1.70 -3.42
CA SER A 99 -9.25 2.66 -3.01
C SER A 99 -8.18 2.06 -2.08
N ALA A 100 -8.41 0.90 -1.46
CA ALA A 100 -7.46 0.26 -0.55
C ALA A 100 -6.26 -0.40 -1.25
N PHE A 101 -6.34 -0.70 -2.55
CA PHE A 101 -5.21 -1.34 -3.24
C PHE A 101 -4.02 -0.40 -3.49
N PRO A 102 -4.18 0.88 -3.91
CA PRO A 102 -3.04 1.80 -4.02
C PRO A 102 -2.45 2.16 -2.65
N GLU A 103 -3.24 2.16 -1.58
CA GLU A 103 -2.73 2.34 -0.21
C GLU A 103 -1.82 1.18 0.19
N LEU A 104 -2.27 -0.05 -0.04
CA LEU A 104 -1.45 -1.24 0.22
C LEU A 104 -0.24 -1.29 -0.72
N ALA A 105 -0.36 -0.84 -1.97
CA ALA A 105 0.79 -0.74 -2.87
C ALA A 105 1.83 0.25 -2.32
N ALA A 106 1.42 1.42 -1.82
CA ALA A 106 2.30 2.37 -1.15
C ALA A 106 2.93 1.77 0.11
N THR A 107 2.18 0.98 0.88
CA THR A 107 2.71 0.22 2.02
C THR A 107 3.84 -0.73 1.63
N LEU A 108 3.69 -1.46 0.52
CA LEU A 108 4.63 -2.48 0.07
C LEU A 108 5.86 -1.91 -0.64
N VAL A 109 5.70 -0.77 -1.33
CA VAL A 109 6.80 -0.11 -2.06
C VAL A 109 7.63 0.81 -1.15
N VAL A 110 6.97 1.49 -0.21
CA VAL A 110 7.62 2.51 0.62
C VAL A 110 7.80 2.01 2.05
N ASN A 111 6.70 1.87 2.80
CA ASN A 111 6.62 1.25 4.15
C ASN A 111 5.17 1.34 4.68
N PRO A 112 4.80 0.61 5.76
CA PRO A 112 3.45 0.65 6.34
C PRO A 112 2.93 2.05 6.67
N LEU A 113 3.78 2.94 7.20
CA LEU A 113 3.38 4.31 7.56
C LEU A 113 3.01 5.15 6.32
N ALA A 114 3.70 4.95 5.20
CA ALA A 114 3.36 5.62 3.95
C ALA A 114 1.95 5.26 3.51
N GLY A 115 1.54 3.98 3.60
CA GLY A 115 0.16 3.57 3.32
C GLY A 115 -0.85 4.23 4.25
N CYS A 116 -0.55 4.32 5.55
CA CYS A 116 -1.41 5.07 6.48
C CYS A 116 -1.55 6.55 6.09
N LEU A 117 -0.47 7.20 5.65
CA LEU A 117 -0.52 8.56 5.15
C LEU A 117 -1.39 8.68 3.89
N VAL A 118 -1.30 7.73 2.95
CA VAL A 118 -2.18 7.67 1.78
C VAL A 118 -3.66 7.60 2.21
N VAL A 119 -3.98 6.74 3.18
CA VAL A 119 -5.34 6.61 3.73
C VAL A 119 -5.82 7.94 4.35
N LEU A 120 -4.98 8.60 5.12
CA LEU A 120 -5.35 9.85 5.79
C LEU A 120 -5.55 10.98 4.78
N ILE A 121 -4.60 11.16 3.86
CA ILE A 121 -4.62 12.24 2.87
C ILE A 121 -5.79 12.04 1.90
N LYS A 122 -6.00 10.83 1.35
CA LYS A 122 -7.13 10.61 0.40
C LYS A 122 -8.47 10.95 1.07
N ASN A 123 -8.63 10.60 2.35
CA ASN A 123 -9.90 10.73 3.05
C ASN A 123 -10.13 12.18 3.48
N LEU A 124 -9.06 12.90 3.83
CA LEU A 124 -9.08 14.34 4.03
C LEU A 124 -9.48 15.08 2.74
N LEU A 125 -8.90 14.71 1.60
CA LEU A 125 -9.27 15.30 0.31
C LEU A 125 -10.71 14.94 -0.08
N TYR A 126 -11.13 13.70 0.17
CA TYR A 126 -12.49 13.26 -0.10
C TYR A 126 -13.53 13.98 0.77
N TYR A 127 -13.20 14.40 1.99
CA TYR A 127 -14.08 15.23 2.80
C TYR A 127 -14.45 16.55 2.10
N PHE A 128 -13.51 17.19 1.40
CA PHE A 128 -13.82 18.41 0.63
C PHE A 128 -14.71 18.14 -0.59
N VAL A 129 -14.66 16.93 -1.15
CA VAL A 129 -15.55 16.50 -2.23
C VAL A 129 -16.94 16.14 -1.71
N SER A 130 -17.02 15.52 -0.53
CA SER A 130 -18.28 15.05 0.07
C SER A 130 -18.34 15.34 1.58
N PRO A 131 -18.64 16.57 2.00
CA PRO A 131 -18.62 16.97 3.41
C PRO A 131 -19.63 16.21 4.29
N ASN A 132 -20.73 15.73 3.68
CA ASN A 132 -21.77 14.97 4.38
C ASN A 132 -21.37 13.50 4.65
N ALA A 133 -20.24 13.04 4.12
CA ALA A 133 -19.79 11.65 4.23
C ALA A 133 -18.93 11.37 5.47
N VAL A 134 -18.89 12.27 6.47
CA VAL A 134 -17.98 12.20 7.64
C VAL A 134 -17.96 10.82 8.30
N ALA A 135 -19.14 10.25 8.59
CA ALA A 135 -19.22 8.95 9.25
C ALA A 135 -18.58 7.83 8.40
N SER A 136 -18.86 7.83 7.09
CA SER A 136 -18.29 6.88 6.14
C SER A 136 -16.77 7.04 6.03
N ILE A 137 -16.29 8.30 6.01
CA ILE A 137 -14.87 8.63 5.98
C ILE A 137 -14.15 8.10 7.21
N LEU A 138 -14.70 8.32 8.42
CA LEU A 138 -14.12 7.83 9.66
C LEU A 138 -14.04 6.29 9.69
N ASN A 139 -15.11 5.61 9.30
CA ASN A 139 -15.12 4.15 9.23
C ASN A 139 -14.08 3.62 8.22
N LYS A 140 -13.93 4.27 7.06
CA LYS A 140 -12.89 3.92 6.07
C LYS A 140 -11.50 4.12 6.63
N ILE A 141 -11.21 5.26 7.28
CA ILE A 141 -9.90 5.53 7.88
C ILE A 141 -9.51 4.40 8.85
N ILE A 142 -10.43 4.02 9.75
CA ILE A 142 -10.17 2.96 10.75
C ILE A 142 -9.88 1.62 10.07
N LEU A 143 -10.73 1.21 9.14
CA LEU A 143 -10.63 -0.11 8.50
C LEU A 143 -9.46 -0.19 7.53
N ASP A 144 -9.23 0.83 6.71
CA ASP A 144 -8.14 0.83 5.73
C ASP A 144 -6.78 0.93 6.45
N ILE A 145 -6.64 1.73 7.52
CA ILE A 145 -5.41 1.76 8.35
C ILE A 145 -5.15 0.38 8.96
N LEU A 146 -6.17 -0.25 9.55
CA LEU A 146 -6.03 -1.58 10.12
C LEU A 146 -5.56 -2.59 9.05
N PHE A 147 -6.19 -2.55 7.88
CA PHE A 147 -5.86 -3.42 6.75
C PHE A 147 -4.41 -3.26 6.29
N VAL A 148 -3.95 -2.03 6.03
CA VAL A 148 -2.59 -1.80 5.52
C VAL A 148 -1.52 -2.08 6.56
N LEU A 149 -1.78 -1.80 7.85
CA LEU A 149 -0.84 -2.11 8.92
C LEU A 149 -0.63 -3.61 9.09
N ILE A 150 -1.72 -4.39 9.15
CA ILE A 150 -1.63 -5.84 9.30
C ILE A 150 -0.97 -6.46 8.07
N ALA A 151 -1.36 -6.06 6.86
CA ALA A 151 -0.79 -6.60 5.64
C ALA A 151 0.70 -6.22 5.48
N GLY A 152 1.06 -4.96 5.75
CA GLY A 152 2.43 -4.46 5.63
C GLY A 152 3.39 -5.07 6.66
N TYR A 153 3.05 -5.00 7.95
CA TYR A 153 3.88 -5.61 8.99
C TYR A 153 3.85 -7.15 8.91
N GLY A 154 2.71 -7.75 8.56
CA GLY A 154 2.60 -9.19 8.32
C GLY A 154 3.51 -9.66 7.19
N SER A 155 3.56 -8.94 6.07
CA SER A 155 4.49 -9.21 4.96
C SER A 155 5.95 -9.19 5.45
N LYS A 156 6.31 -8.17 6.23
CA LYS A 156 7.66 -8.02 6.81
C LYS A 156 8.02 -9.14 7.78
N LEU A 157 7.09 -9.58 8.63
CA LEU A 157 7.30 -10.68 9.55
C LEU A 157 7.47 -12.01 8.81
N LEU A 158 6.62 -12.28 7.81
CA LEU A 158 6.70 -13.49 7.02
C LEU A 158 7.99 -13.57 6.19
N MET A 159 8.58 -12.45 5.78
CA MET A 159 9.88 -12.42 5.12
C MET A 159 11.04 -12.88 6.02
N LYS A 160 10.94 -12.72 7.35
CA LYS A 160 11.98 -13.15 8.29
C LYS A 160 12.06 -14.67 8.49
N THR A 161 11.11 -15.44 7.95
CA THR A 161 11.07 -16.91 8.09
C THR A 161 12.15 -17.60 7.25
N LYS A 162 12.67 -18.75 7.72
CA LYS A 162 13.81 -19.46 7.10
C LYS A 162 13.60 -19.79 5.61
N GLY A 163 12.39 -20.19 5.20
CA GLY A 163 12.08 -20.50 3.81
C GLY A 163 12.18 -19.29 2.89
N ASN A 164 11.72 -18.14 3.36
CA ASN A 164 11.76 -16.87 2.64
C ASN A 164 13.18 -16.24 2.63
N LYS A 165 14.00 -16.48 3.67
CA LYS A 165 15.42 -16.11 3.67
C LYS A 165 16.22 -16.85 2.59
N ARG A 166 15.92 -18.14 2.38
CA ARG A 166 16.53 -18.92 1.28
C ARG A 166 16.14 -18.36 -0.09
N TRP A 167 14.90 -17.89 -0.25
CA TRP A 167 14.44 -17.22 -1.46
C TRP A 167 15.19 -15.90 -1.72
N LEU A 168 15.44 -15.10 -0.67
CA LEU A 168 16.23 -13.86 -0.78
C LEU A 168 17.67 -14.15 -1.20
N LYS A 169 18.33 -15.11 -0.53
CA LYS A 169 19.72 -15.50 -0.84
C LYS A 169 19.89 -15.99 -2.28
N ASN A 170 19.02 -16.92 -2.71
CA ASN A 170 19.03 -17.42 -4.09
C ASN A 170 18.74 -16.33 -5.15
N ARG A 171 18.21 -15.16 -4.77
CA ARG A 171 17.92 -14.06 -5.73
C ARG A 171 19.02 -13.02 -5.81
N GLU A 172 19.70 -12.73 -4.71
CA GLU A 172 20.93 -11.92 -4.73
C GLU A 172 21.96 -12.53 -5.69
N ASP A 173 22.11 -13.87 -5.64
CA ASP A 173 23.01 -14.62 -6.51
C ASP A 173 22.62 -14.52 -8.02
N ASN A 174 21.35 -14.20 -8.34
CA ASN A 174 20.79 -14.23 -9.69
C ASN A 174 20.51 -12.83 -10.31
N LYS A 175 21.02 -11.72 -9.72
CA LYS A 175 20.85 -10.34 -10.24
C LYS A 175 19.40 -9.90 -10.55
N PHE A 176 18.41 -10.42 -9.82
CA PHE A 176 17.02 -9.95 -10.00
C PHE A 176 16.79 -8.59 -9.30
N PRO A 177 15.87 -7.73 -9.80
CA PRO A 177 15.57 -6.44 -9.17
C PRO A 177 15.14 -6.62 -7.71
N TYR A 178 15.74 -5.83 -6.81
CA TYR A 178 15.54 -5.92 -5.36
C TYR A 178 14.06 -5.80 -5.01
N ARG A 179 13.54 -6.68 -4.16
CA ARG A 179 12.14 -6.69 -3.69
C ARG A 179 12.15 -6.86 -2.18
N GLU A 180 11.58 -5.92 -1.44
CA GLU A 180 11.51 -6.02 0.03
C GLU A 180 10.60 -7.18 0.48
N TYR A 181 9.57 -7.51 -0.30
CA TYR A 181 8.57 -8.54 0.00
C TYR A 181 8.41 -9.58 -1.13
N SER A 182 8.26 -10.87 -0.78
CA SER A 182 7.97 -11.97 -1.71
C SER A 182 6.46 -12.12 -1.96
N PHE A 183 6.08 -12.69 -3.11
CA PHE A 183 4.66 -12.95 -3.44
C PHE A 183 3.92 -13.66 -2.29
N VAL A 184 4.52 -14.73 -1.77
CA VAL A 184 3.92 -15.57 -0.72
C VAL A 184 3.70 -14.78 0.56
N SER A 185 4.67 -13.94 0.96
CA SER A 185 4.54 -13.12 2.17
C SER A 185 3.42 -12.08 2.06
N VAL A 186 3.30 -11.42 0.90
CA VAL A 186 2.28 -10.41 0.66
C VAL A 186 0.90 -11.05 0.54
N PHE A 187 0.79 -12.16 -0.18
CA PHE A 187 -0.47 -12.87 -0.35
C PHE A 187 -1.00 -13.41 0.99
N ALA A 188 -0.16 -14.12 1.76
CA ALA A 188 -0.57 -14.69 3.04
C ALA A 188 -0.96 -13.60 4.05
N SER A 189 -0.16 -12.54 4.17
CA SER A 189 -0.50 -11.43 5.08
C SER A 189 -1.74 -10.64 4.63
N GLY A 190 -1.95 -10.48 3.32
CA GLY A 190 -3.15 -9.83 2.78
C GLY A 190 -4.43 -10.63 3.03
N VAL A 191 -4.38 -11.97 2.94
CA VAL A 191 -5.50 -12.85 3.32
C VAL A 191 -5.80 -12.74 4.81
N ILE A 192 -4.77 -12.79 5.67
CA ILE A 192 -4.92 -12.63 7.12
C ILE A 192 -5.52 -11.25 7.44
N SER A 193 -4.99 -10.19 6.83
CA SER A 193 -5.46 -8.83 7.00
C SER A 193 -6.92 -8.66 6.55
N THR A 194 -7.30 -9.28 5.44
CA THR A 194 -8.68 -9.31 4.94
C THR A 194 -9.62 -9.93 5.99
N GLY A 195 -9.26 -11.08 6.56
CA GLY A 195 -10.06 -11.73 7.59
C GLY A 195 -10.23 -10.87 8.84
N ILE A 196 -9.12 -10.34 9.38
CA ILE A 196 -9.14 -9.50 10.60
C ILE A 196 -9.94 -8.21 10.37
N THR A 197 -9.72 -7.53 9.24
CA THR A 197 -10.42 -6.28 8.92
C THR A 197 -11.91 -6.54 8.68
N THR A 198 -12.28 -7.68 8.10
CA THR A 198 -13.68 -8.08 7.93
C THR A 198 -14.37 -8.25 9.28
N VAL A 199 -13.73 -8.93 10.24
CA VAL A 199 -14.26 -9.04 11.61
C VAL A 199 -14.36 -7.66 12.26
N ALA A 200 -13.30 -6.85 12.18
CA ALA A 200 -13.27 -5.50 12.75
C ALA A 200 -14.34 -4.56 12.14
N SER A 201 -14.71 -4.76 10.87
CA SER A 201 -15.76 -3.98 10.21
C SER A 201 -17.13 -4.15 10.86
N VAL A 202 -17.44 -5.33 11.39
CA VAL A 202 -18.69 -5.59 12.13
C VAL A 202 -18.73 -4.75 13.41
N PHE A 203 -17.61 -4.70 14.14
CA PHE A 203 -17.48 -3.91 15.37
C PHE A 203 -17.51 -2.40 15.06
N THR A 204 -16.76 -1.96 14.05
CA THR A 204 -16.67 -0.54 13.69
C THR A 204 -18.01 -0.02 13.19
N LEU A 205 -18.74 -0.82 12.41
CA LEU A 205 -20.09 -0.49 11.97
C LEU A 205 -21.05 -0.29 13.15
N LYS A 206 -21.01 -1.20 14.12
CA LYS A 206 -21.88 -1.16 15.30
C LYS A 206 -21.53 -0.04 16.28
N TYR A 207 -20.26 0.12 16.62
CA TYR A 207 -19.82 0.96 17.73
C TYR A 207 -19.28 2.32 17.31
N VAL A 208 -18.96 2.51 16.04
CA VAL A 208 -18.43 3.79 15.52
C VAL A 208 -19.38 4.39 14.51
N LEU A 209 -19.65 3.70 13.40
CA LEU A 209 -20.40 4.28 12.29
C LEU A 209 -21.85 4.63 12.68
N LEU A 210 -22.58 3.69 13.27
CA LEU A 210 -23.98 3.90 13.65
C LEU A 210 -24.14 5.02 14.70
N PRO A 211 -23.35 5.08 15.81
CA PRO A 211 -23.43 6.19 16.76
C PRO A 211 -23.06 7.55 16.15
N VAL A 212 -22.08 7.61 15.25
CA VAL A 212 -21.70 8.87 14.58
C VAL A 212 -22.80 9.34 13.63
N LEU A 213 -23.38 8.43 12.83
CA LEU A 213 -24.53 8.76 11.99
C LEU A 213 -25.71 9.26 12.81
N TYR A 214 -26.02 8.58 13.92
CA TYR A 214 -27.08 8.98 14.83
C TYR A 214 -26.87 10.41 15.34
N ARG A 215 -25.70 10.73 15.88
CA ARG A 215 -25.40 12.09 16.37
C ARG A 215 -25.45 13.14 15.26
N TYR A 216 -24.94 12.82 14.08
CA TYR A 216 -24.87 13.77 12.96
C TYR A 216 -26.24 14.07 12.33
N PHE A 217 -27.17 13.10 12.34
CA PHE A 217 -28.50 13.25 11.75
C PHE A 217 -29.62 13.54 12.76
N SER A 218 -29.32 13.45 14.07
CA SER A 218 -30.25 13.79 15.17
C SER A 218 -30.82 15.21 15.01
N ASP A 219 -29.99 16.17 14.62
CA ASP A 219 -30.40 17.58 14.49
C ASP A 219 -31.16 17.89 13.18
N LYS A 220 -31.24 16.93 12.25
CA LYS A 220 -31.89 17.07 10.93
C LYS A 220 -33.22 16.32 10.83
N GLY A 221 -33.83 15.96 11.95
CA GLY A 221 -35.15 15.28 11.99
C GLY A 221 -35.12 13.79 11.66
N PHE A 222 -33.93 13.18 11.57
CA PHE A 222 -33.78 11.74 11.44
C PHE A 222 -33.74 11.10 12.83
N THR A 223 -34.92 10.71 13.32
CA THR A 223 -35.04 9.93 14.55
C THR A 223 -34.40 8.54 14.36
N PRO A 224 -33.95 7.88 15.45
CA PRO A 224 -33.51 6.49 15.41
C PRO A 224 -34.49 5.59 14.66
N GLU A 225 -35.78 5.79 14.84
CA GLU A 225 -36.85 5.06 14.17
C GLU A 225 -36.87 5.24 12.65
N ASN A 226 -36.60 6.43 12.12
CA ASN A 226 -36.63 6.67 10.67
C ASN A 226 -35.41 6.08 9.95
N ILE A 227 -34.23 6.17 10.58
CA ILE A 227 -33.02 5.48 10.10
C ILE A 227 -33.23 3.97 10.21
N PHE A 228 -33.75 3.49 11.34
CA PHE A 228 -34.06 2.08 11.58
C PHE A 228 -35.13 1.54 10.61
N LYS A 229 -36.16 2.32 10.27
CA LYS A 229 -37.16 1.99 9.24
C LYS A 229 -36.57 1.98 7.84
N SER A 230 -35.70 2.92 7.49
CA SER A 230 -35.01 2.89 6.18
C SER A 230 -34.13 1.65 6.02
N TYR A 231 -33.52 1.22 7.13
CA TYR A 231 -32.84 -0.06 7.24
C TYR A 231 -33.84 -1.23 7.11
N GLN A 232 -34.93 -1.25 7.88
CA GLN A 232 -35.98 -2.29 7.87
C GLN A 232 -36.62 -2.48 6.49
N ILE A 233 -36.91 -1.39 5.76
CA ILE A 233 -37.45 -1.42 4.39
C ILE A 233 -36.44 -2.04 3.41
N ALA A 234 -35.14 -1.73 3.54
CA ALA A 234 -34.10 -2.44 2.80
C ALA A 234 -33.96 -3.92 3.21
N TYR A 235 -34.46 -4.31 4.38
CA TYR A 235 -34.38 -5.66 4.95
C TYR A 235 -35.60 -6.56 4.70
N GLU A 236 -36.77 -6.03 4.32
CA GLU A 236 -37.97 -6.85 4.05
C GLU A 236 -37.79 -7.83 2.87
N GLY A 237 -36.79 -7.62 2.00
CA GLY A 237 -36.44 -8.51 0.90
C GLY A 237 -35.56 -9.73 1.24
N LEU A 238 -35.20 -9.97 2.51
CA LEU A 238 -34.06 -10.84 2.90
C LEU A 238 -34.30 -12.25 3.52
N PRO A 239 -35.46 -12.93 3.38
CA PRO A 239 -35.77 -14.10 4.22
C PRO A 239 -34.84 -15.31 4.03
N LYS A 240 -34.23 -15.52 2.85
CA LYS A 240 -33.42 -16.73 2.55
C LYS A 240 -31.97 -16.68 3.05
N ALA A 241 -31.32 -15.52 3.04
CA ALA A 241 -29.92 -15.38 3.49
C ALA A 241 -29.82 -15.21 5.02
N ALA A 242 -30.84 -14.57 5.62
CA ALA A 242 -30.90 -14.35 7.05
C ALA A 242 -31.03 -15.65 7.87
N SER A 243 -31.75 -16.66 7.35
CA SER A 243 -31.94 -17.95 8.01
C SER A 243 -30.64 -18.77 8.07
N PHE A 244 -29.88 -18.84 6.98
CA PHE A 244 -28.58 -19.54 6.93
C PHE A 244 -27.52 -18.92 7.85
N ILE A 245 -27.49 -17.59 7.97
CA ILE A 245 -26.52 -16.92 8.85
C ILE A 245 -26.89 -17.08 10.32
N LYS A 246 -28.19 -17.09 10.66
CA LYS A 246 -28.67 -17.38 12.01
C LYS A 246 -28.31 -18.80 12.48
N SER A 247 -28.18 -19.77 11.56
CA SER A 247 -27.72 -21.12 11.89
C SER A 247 -26.21 -21.23 12.16
N ILE A 248 -25.40 -20.29 11.65
CA ILE A 248 -23.94 -20.27 11.89
C ILE A 248 -23.62 -19.44 13.15
N PHE A 249 -24.37 -18.37 13.42
CA PHE A 249 -24.17 -17.48 14.56
C PHE A 249 -25.50 -17.25 15.32
N PRO A 250 -25.81 -18.03 16.36
CA PRO A 250 -27.13 -18.05 17.01
C PRO A 250 -27.49 -16.79 17.83
N ILE A 251 -26.54 -15.86 18.06
CA ILE A 251 -26.72 -14.66 18.90
C ILE A 251 -27.25 -13.45 18.09
N MET A 252 -27.72 -13.66 16.86
CA MET A 252 -27.99 -12.57 15.90
C MET A 252 -29.49 -12.18 15.79
N ASP A 253 -29.82 -10.96 16.22
CA ASP A 253 -31.14 -10.31 16.03
C ASP A 253 -31.33 -9.86 14.56
N SER A 254 -32.57 -9.74 14.07
CA SER A 254 -32.92 -9.49 12.65
C SER A 254 -32.14 -8.34 11.97
N LEU A 255 -31.93 -7.22 12.68
CA LEU A 255 -31.17 -6.06 12.16
C LEU A 255 -29.65 -6.29 12.16
N LYS A 256 -29.11 -6.98 13.18
CA LYS A 256 -27.70 -7.38 13.25
C LYS A 256 -27.37 -8.42 12.18
N THR A 257 -28.36 -9.24 11.82
CA THR A 257 -28.27 -10.24 10.74
C THR A 257 -28.09 -9.59 9.37
N GLY A 258 -28.94 -8.64 8.98
CA GLY A 258 -28.84 -8.00 7.66
C GLY A 258 -27.53 -7.24 7.42
N VAL A 259 -27.03 -6.55 8.45
CA VAL A 259 -25.72 -5.90 8.41
C VAL A 259 -24.61 -6.91 8.17
N ILE A 260 -24.60 -8.02 8.90
CA ILE A 260 -23.58 -9.06 8.76
C ILE A 260 -23.67 -9.78 7.40
N VAL A 261 -24.89 -10.07 6.93
CA VAL A 261 -25.16 -10.74 5.63
C VAL A 261 -24.54 -9.99 4.46
N TYR A 262 -24.60 -8.66 4.44
CA TYR A 262 -24.02 -7.87 3.35
C TYR A 262 -22.62 -7.36 3.64
N ASN A 263 -22.37 -6.86 4.85
CA ASN A 263 -21.10 -6.23 5.14
C ASN A 263 -19.94 -7.22 5.16
N ILE A 264 -20.11 -8.42 5.74
CA ILE A 264 -19.02 -9.40 5.81
C ILE A 264 -18.60 -9.88 4.42
N PRO A 265 -19.49 -10.39 3.54
CA PRO A 265 -19.08 -10.86 2.22
C PRO A 265 -18.52 -9.74 1.34
N LEU A 266 -19.11 -8.54 1.39
CA LEU A 266 -18.62 -7.40 0.60
C LEU A 266 -17.27 -6.89 1.09
N THR A 267 -17.07 -6.81 2.40
CA THR A 267 -15.79 -6.40 2.98
C THR A 267 -14.70 -7.42 2.70
N LEU A 268 -15.02 -8.72 2.84
CA LEU A 268 -14.12 -9.82 2.50
C LEU A 268 -13.72 -9.76 1.02
N LEU A 269 -14.70 -9.63 0.13
CA LEU A 269 -14.47 -9.54 -1.32
C LEU A 269 -13.66 -8.29 -1.68
N LYS A 270 -14.00 -7.13 -1.11
CA LYS A 270 -13.29 -5.85 -1.30
C LYS A 270 -11.81 -6.02 -0.99
N TYR A 271 -11.47 -6.42 0.23
CA TYR A 271 -10.07 -6.48 0.66
C TYR A 271 -9.30 -7.63 0.01
N PHE A 272 -9.96 -8.72 -0.35
CA PHE A 272 -9.34 -9.78 -1.15
C PHE A 272 -8.95 -9.28 -2.54
N ILE A 273 -9.88 -8.64 -3.26
CA ILE A 273 -9.60 -8.04 -4.57
C ILE A 273 -8.50 -6.98 -4.44
N CYS A 274 -8.59 -6.11 -3.43
CA CYS A 274 -7.57 -5.08 -3.21
C CYS A 274 -6.18 -5.68 -2.93
N THR A 275 -6.11 -6.81 -2.22
CA THR A 275 -4.85 -7.54 -2.00
C THR A 275 -4.26 -8.01 -3.33
N VAL A 276 -5.07 -8.64 -4.18
CA VAL A 276 -4.62 -9.14 -5.49
C VAL A 276 -4.14 -7.98 -6.38
N LEU A 277 -4.91 -6.90 -6.46
CA LEU A 277 -4.55 -5.71 -7.23
C LEU A 277 -3.26 -5.06 -6.71
N ALA A 278 -3.12 -4.92 -5.38
CA ALA A 278 -1.92 -4.35 -4.77
C ALA A 278 -0.67 -5.20 -5.04
N ILE A 279 -0.79 -6.54 -5.05
CA ILE A 279 0.29 -7.42 -5.45
C ILE A 279 0.69 -7.13 -6.91
N LEU A 280 -0.25 -7.07 -7.84
CA LEU A 280 0.07 -6.76 -9.24
C LEU A 280 0.77 -5.40 -9.38
N THR A 281 0.23 -4.37 -8.73
CA THR A 281 0.83 -3.03 -8.73
C THR A 281 2.23 -3.01 -8.12
N TYR A 282 2.45 -3.68 -6.99
CA TYR A 282 3.76 -3.79 -6.36
C TYR A 282 4.79 -4.47 -7.28
N PHE A 283 4.39 -5.55 -7.97
CA PHE A 283 5.28 -6.28 -8.87
C PHE A 283 5.70 -5.42 -10.08
N LEU A 284 4.78 -4.60 -10.61
CA LEU A 284 5.03 -3.66 -11.69
C LEU A 284 5.87 -2.46 -11.23
N ALA A 285 5.45 -1.79 -10.16
CA ALA A 285 6.09 -0.59 -9.63
C ALA A 285 7.53 -0.86 -9.20
N ASN A 286 7.77 -1.99 -8.53
CA ASN A 286 9.10 -2.32 -8.03
C ASN A 286 10.09 -2.65 -9.17
N SER A 287 9.60 -3.05 -10.35
CA SER A 287 10.43 -3.18 -11.56
C SER A 287 10.90 -1.82 -12.11
N ILE A 288 10.08 -0.77 -11.93
CA ILE A 288 10.35 0.59 -12.42
C ILE A 288 11.20 1.37 -11.43
N ILE A 289 10.88 1.27 -10.13
CA ILE A 289 11.53 2.07 -9.08
C ILE A 289 12.98 1.62 -8.88
N ASN A 290 13.24 0.31 -8.92
CA ASN A 290 14.56 -0.26 -8.70
C ASN A 290 15.32 -0.54 -10.01
N LYS A 291 14.81 -0.04 -11.15
CA LYS A 291 15.63 0.06 -12.36
C LYS A 291 16.62 1.21 -12.16
N GLU A 292 17.90 0.85 -12.14
CA GLU A 292 19.03 1.78 -12.26
C GLU A 292 19.12 2.32 -13.68
#